data_AF-A0A5B7YHB6-F1
#
_entry.id   AF-A0A5B7YHB6-F1
#
_cell.length_a   1.000
_cell.length_b   1.000
_cell.length_c   1.000
_cell.angle_alpha   90.00
_cell.angle_beta   90.00
_cell.angle_gamma   90.00
#
_symmetry.space_group_name_H-M   'P 1'
#
loop_
_entity.id
_entity.type
_entity.pdbx_description
1 polymer ?
#
loop_
_entity_poly.entity_id
_entity_poly.type
_entity_poly.pdbx_seq_one_letter_code
_entity_poly.pdbx_strand_id
1 'polypeptide(L)'
;MKAGQHWPVIAGFSATVIGMIAFAAHWHLWGYFEGPLPGYEILLFPGNMTLRYLWHPLLTEELSLSVKLILLFAGQFFVVTLLCLGLRMLIRIKDKLIRQ
;
A
#
# COMPACT_ATOMS: atom_id res chain seq x y z
N MET A 1 9.63 18.20 19.87
CA MET A 1 9.10 17.41 18.73
C MET A 1 7.75 16.82 19.15
N LYS A 2 6.66 16.96 18.38
CA LYS A 2 5.29 16.59 18.83
C LYS A 2 4.98 15.12 18.54
N ALA A 3 4.57 14.37 19.57
CA ALA A 3 4.35 12.92 19.58
C ALA A 3 3.35 12.34 18.54
N GLY A 4 2.60 13.19 17.82
CA GLY A 4 1.65 12.76 16.77
C GLY A 4 2.16 12.94 15.33
N GLN A 5 3.46 13.11 15.10
CA GLN A 5 3.97 13.49 13.77
C GLN A 5 4.17 12.30 12.81
N HIS A 6 4.36 11.09 13.31
CA HIS A 6 4.84 9.95 12.51
C HIS A 6 3.75 8.94 12.11
N TRP A 7 2.49 9.14 12.54
CA TRP A 7 1.39 8.20 12.25
C TRP A 7 1.18 7.89 10.75
N PRO A 8 1.39 8.83 9.78
CA PRO A 8 1.23 8.48 8.36
C PRO A 8 2.27 7.46 7.89
N VAL A 9 3.50 7.56 8.40
CA VAL A 9 4.59 6.65 8.07
C VAL A 9 4.34 5.28 8.73
N ILE A 10 3.85 5.27 9.96
CA ILE A 10 3.46 4.03 10.66
C ILE A 10 2.31 3.33 9.93
N ALA A 11 1.31 4.09 9.43
CA ALA A 11 0.21 3.57 8.63
C ALA A 11 0.72 2.96 7.32
N GLY A 12 1.62 3.64 6.60
CA GLY A 12 2.26 3.10 5.40
C GLY A 12 3.03 1.81 5.68
N PHE A 13 3.86 1.79 6.72
CA PHE A 13 4.65 0.62 7.10
C PHE A 13 3.77 -0.57 7.49
N SER A 14 2.74 -0.35 8.32
CA SER A 14 1.80 -1.41 8.71
C SER A 14 1.03 -1.96 7.51
N ALA A 15 0.61 -1.11 6.57
CA ALA A 15 -0.04 -1.57 5.34
C ALA A 15 0.89 -2.45 4.48
N THR A 16 2.19 -2.14 4.41
CA THR A 16 3.18 -2.98 3.72
C THR A 16 3.37 -4.32 4.42
N VAL A 17 3.47 -4.33 5.75
CA VAL A 17 3.59 -5.57 6.53
C VAL A 17 2.36 -6.46 6.35
N ILE A 18 1.16 -5.89 6.42
CA ILE A 18 -0.10 -6.63 6.19
C ILE A 18 -0.13 -7.19 4.77
N GLY A 19 0.23 -6.39 3.76
CA GLY A 19 0.31 -6.84 2.37
C GLY A 19 1.31 -7.99 2.17
N MET A 20 2.46 -7.93 2.85
CA MET A 20 3.47 -8.98 2.81
C MET A 20 2.98 -10.29 3.43
N ILE A 21 2.30 -10.21 4.58
CA ILE A 21 1.69 -11.38 5.23
C ILE A 21 0.59 -11.96 4.34
N ALA A 22 -0.27 -11.11 3.76
CA ALA A 22 -1.32 -11.54 2.84
C ALA A 22 -0.74 -12.24 1.60
N PHE A 23 0.37 -11.73 1.06
CA PHE A 23 1.11 -12.37 -0.02
C PHE A 23 1.68 -13.74 0.35
N ALA A 24 2.39 -13.83 1.47
CA ALA A 24 2.94 -15.10 1.93
C ALA A 24 1.84 -16.14 2.19
N ALA A 25 0.73 -15.73 2.81
CA ALA A 25 -0.41 -16.59 3.07
C ALA A 25 -1.07 -17.06 1.77
N HIS A 26 -1.31 -16.14 0.84
CA HIS A 26 -1.86 -16.46 -0.48
C HIS A 26 -0.97 -17.43 -1.25
N TRP A 27 0.33 -17.20 -1.27
CA TRP A 27 1.29 -18.08 -1.93
C TRP A 27 1.30 -19.49 -1.32
N HIS A 28 1.23 -19.59 0.00
CA HIS A 28 1.24 -20.89 0.69
C HIS A 28 -0.08 -21.65 0.59
N LEU A 29 -1.19 -20.94 0.60
CA LEU A 29 -2.55 -21.50 0.60
C LEU A 29 -3.14 -21.62 -0.82
N TRP A 30 -2.42 -21.20 -1.86
CA TRP A 30 -2.88 -21.25 -3.25
C TRP A 30 -3.36 -22.65 -3.66
N GLY A 31 -2.60 -23.69 -3.26
CA GLY A 31 -2.97 -25.08 -3.55
C GLY A 31 -4.19 -25.59 -2.78
N TYR A 32 -4.60 -24.91 -1.70
CA TYR A 32 -5.79 -25.27 -0.91
C TYR A 32 -7.06 -24.57 -1.42
N PHE A 33 -6.93 -23.32 -1.88
CA PHE A 33 -8.06 -22.55 -2.41
C PHE A 33 -8.26 -22.73 -3.93
N GLU A 34 -7.36 -23.46 -4.60
CA GLU A 34 -7.32 -23.62 -6.06
C GLU A 34 -7.42 -22.28 -6.82
N GLY A 35 -6.94 -21.21 -6.20
CA GLY A 35 -7.18 -19.85 -6.66
C GLY A 35 -6.75 -18.79 -5.65
N PRO A 36 -6.98 -17.51 -5.98
CA PRO A 36 -6.53 -16.41 -5.15
C PRO A 36 -7.26 -16.38 -3.81
N LEU A 37 -6.50 -16.27 -2.72
CA LEU A 37 -7.03 -16.13 -1.37
C LEU A 37 -8.08 -14.99 -1.31
N PRO A 38 -9.28 -15.21 -0.74
CA PRO A 38 -10.27 -14.16 -0.60
C PRO A 38 -9.69 -12.95 0.15
N GLY A 39 -9.87 -11.76 -0.42
CA GLY A 39 -9.35 -10.50 0.14
C GLY A 39 -7.89 -10.19 -0.19
N TYR A 40 -7.14 -11.08 -0.85
CA TYR A 40 -5.77 -10.83 -1.30
C TYR A 40 -5.66 -9.55 -2.16
N GLU A 41 -6.53 -9.43 -3.16
CA GLU A 41 -6.60 -8.26 -4.05
C GLU A 41 -6.96 -6.97 -3.29
N ILE A 42 -7.73 -7.06 -2.20
CA ILE A 42 -8.16 -5.92 -1.39
C ILE A 42 -7.00 -5.45 -0.50
N LEU A 43 -6.32 -6.39 0.16
CA LEU A 43 -5.22 -6.09 1.09
C LEU A 43 -4.01 -5.50 0.36
N LEU A 44 -3.76 -5.93 -0.87
CA LEU A 44 -2.69 -5.42 -1.74
C LEU A 44 -3.17 -4.39 -2.75
N PHE A 45 -4.42 -3.94 -2.65
CA PHE A 45 -5.03 -3.05 -3.63
C PHE A 45 -4.19 -1.81 -3.97
N PRO A 46 -3.72 -1.00 -2.99
CA PRO A 46 -2.90 0.18 -3.30
C PRO A 46 -1.63 -0.16 -4.09
N GLY A 47 -0.93 -1.22 -3.68
CA GLY A 47 0.24 -1.74 -4.39
C GLY A 47 -0.11 -2.21 -5.80
N ASN A 48 -1.17 -3.04 -5.94
CA ASN A 48 -1.63 -3.57 -7.22
C ASN A 48 -2.02 -2.47 -8.20
N MET A 49 -2.63 -1.37 -7.73
CA MET A 49 -2.92 -0.21 -8.56
C MET A 49 -1.65 0.42 -9.12
N THR A 50 -0.64 0.68 -8.30
CA THR A 50 0.63 1.23 -8.80
C THR A 50 1.29 0.26 -9.78
N LEU A 51 1.23 -1.04 -9.50
CA LEU A 51 1.85 -2.05 -10.34
C LEU A 51 1.20 -2.11 -11.72
N ARG A 52 -0.14 -2.06 -11.78
CA ARG A 52 -0.91 -2.13 -13.02
C ARG A 52 -0.89 -0.83 -13.83
N TYR A 53 -1.02 0.32 -13.18
CA TYR A 53 -1.23 1.60 -13.89
C TYR A 53 0.03 2.44 -14.01
N LEU A 54 0.98 2.31 -13.09
CA LEU A 54 2.22 3.07 -13.11
C LEU A 54 3.37 2.22 -13.66
N TRP A 55 3.61 1.06 -13.03
CA TRP A 55 4.81 0.29 -13.32
C TRP A 55 4.69 -0.56 -14.58
N HIS A 56 3.54 -1.19 -14.84
CA HIS A 56 3.33 -2.03 -16.01
C HIS A 56 3.44 -1.29 -17.36
N PRO A 57 3.00 -0.02 -17.51
CA PRO A 57 3.24 0.73 -18.74
C PRO A 57 4.68 1.26 -18.86
N LEU A 58 5.36 1.52 -17.73
CA LEU A 58 6.71 2.08 -17.71
C LEU A 58 7.80 1.02 -17.87
N LEU A 59 7.55 -0.19 -17.39
CA LEU A 59 8.46 -1.32 -17.43
C LEU A 59 7.75 -2.40 -18.27
N THR A 60 8.25 -2.62 -19.47
CA THR A 60 7.74 -3.63 -20.43
C THR A 60 7.55 -5.01 -19.77
N GLU A 61 6.63 -5.81 -20.31
CA GLU A 61 5.87 -6.89 -19.63
C GLU A 61 6.68 -8.00 -18.90
N GLU A 62 7.98 -8.14 -19.14
CA GLU A 62 8.81 -9.24 -18.60
C GLU A 62 9.56 -8.89 -17.30
N LEU A 63 8.88 -8.25 -16.34
CA LEU A 63 9.46 -8.12 -15.00
C LEU A 63 9.41 -9.46 -14.25
N SER A 64 10.55 -9.83 -13.66
CA SER A 64 10.65 -10.98 -12.76
C SER A 64 9.77 -10.79 -11.52
N LEU A 65 9.33 -11.90 -10.93
CA LEU A 65 8.46 -11.90 -9.75
C LEU A 65 9.04 -11.06 -8.60
N SER A 66 10.34 -11.18 -8.34
CA SER A 66 11.01 -10.43 -7.27
C SER A 66 10.91 -8.92 -7.49
N VAL A 67 11.09 -8.44 -8.72
CA VAL A 67 10.96 -7.02 -9.04
C VAL A 67 9.52 -6.56 -8.89
N LYS A 68 8.54 -7.37 -9.34
CA LYS A 68 7.11 -7.10 -9.12
C LYS A 68 6.80 -6.97 -7.63
N LEU A 69 7.32 -7.86 -6.78
CA LEU A 69 7.09 -7.78 -5.33
C LEU A 69 7.69 -6.52 -4.69
N ILE A 70 8.90 -6.13 -5.09
CA ILE A 70 9.51 -4.88 -4.60
C ILE A 70 8.64 -3.68 -4.99
N LEU A 71 8.22 -3.60 -6.25
CA LEU A 71 7.36 -2.53 -6.75
C LEU A 71 5.99 -2.52 -6.07
N LEU A 72 5.44 -3.71 -5.78
CA LEU A 72 4.17 -3.88 -5.10
C LEU A 72 4.22 -3.32 -3.68
N PHE A 73 5.22 -3.74 -2.88
CA PHE A 73 5.36 -3.30 -1.50
C PHE A 73 5.79 -1.83 -1.39
N ALA A 74 6.62 -1.36 -2.33
CA ALA A 74 6.95 0.05 -2.43
C ALA A 74 5.71 0.89 -2.75
N GLY A 75 4.92 0.48 -3.74
CA GLY A 75 3.64 1.11 -4.10
C GLY A 75 2.68 1.17 -2.93
N GLN A 76 2.51 0.04 -2.22
CA GLN A 76 1.69 -0.05 -1.01
C GLN A 76 2.12 0.99 0.04
N PHE A 77 3.42 1.05 0.33
CA PHE A 77 3.98 1.98 1.33
C PHE A 77 3.74 3.44 0.92
N PHE A 78 4.10 3.81 -0.30
CA PHE A 78 4.04 5.20 -0.77
C PHE A 78 2.60 5.69 -0.88
N VAL A 79 1.70 4.92 -1.49
CA VAL A 79 0.31 5.32 -1.67
C VAL A 79 -0.37 5.53 -0.31
N VAL A 80 -0.22 4.60 0.62
CA VAL A 80 -0.84 4.70 1.96
C VAL A 80 -0.23 5.87 2.75
N THR A 81 1.09 6.04 2.73
CA THR A 81 1.74 7.15 3.43
C THR A 81 1.30 8.51 2.89
N LEU A 82 1.24 8.67 1.56
CA LEU A 82 0.80 9.91 0.92
C LEU A 82 -0.67 10.21 1.20
N LEU A 83 -1.54 9.19 1.14
CA LEU A 83 -2.96 9.34 1.48
C LEU A 83 -3.14 9.82 2.92
N CYS A 84 -2.48 9.17 3.88
CA CYS A 84 -2.52 9.56 5.29
C CYS A 84 -1.94 10.97 5.52
N LEU A 85 -0.88 11.35 4.80
CA LEU A 85 -0.32 12.68 4.87
C LEU A 85 -1.29 13.74 4.34
N GLY A 86 -1.96 13.47 3.21
CA GLY A 86 -2.99 14.34 2.64
C GLY A 86 -4.17 14.54 3.59
N LEU A 87 -4.68 13.46 4.19
CA LEU A 87 -5.74 13.53 5.22
C LEU A 87 -5.32 14.39 6.41
N ARG A 88 -4.08 14.23 6.88
CA ARG A 88 -3.53 15.06 7.96
C ARG A 88 -3.52 16.55 7.59
N MET A 89 -3.13 16.88 6.36
CA MET A 89 -3.14 18.26 5.87
C MET A 89 -4.55 18.82 5.84
N LEU A 90 -5.52 18.06 5.32
CA LEU A 90 -6.94 18.48 5.29
C LEU A 90 -7.50 18.76 6.69
N ILE A 91 -7.23 17.87 7.65
CA ILE A 91 -7.65 18.06 9.04
C ILE A 91 -7.04 19.37 9.60
N ARG A 92 -5.75 19.60 9.37
CA ARG A 92 -5.08 20.83 9.83
C ARG A 92 -5.63 22.09 9.18
N ILE A 93 -6.01 22.04 7.91
CA ILE A 93 -6.61 23.18 7.20
C ILE A 93 -7.99 23.46 7.80
N LYS A 94 -8.82 22.43 7.98
CA LYS A 94 -10.15 22.54 8.62
C LYS A 94 -10.05 23.14 10.02
N ASP A 95 -9.11 22.66 10.82
CA ASP A 95 -8.87 23.12 12.19
C ASP A 95 -8.35 24.55 12.28
N LYS A 96 -7.67 25.05 11.24
CA LYS A 96 -7.29 26.46 11.13
C LYS A 96 -8.49 27.31 10.75
N LEU A 97 -9.29 26.85 9.79
CA LEU A 97 -10.47 27.57 9.30
C LEU A 97 -11.53 27.75 10.38
N ILE A 98 -11.78 26.75 11.22
CA ILE A 98 -12.78 26.80 12.31
C ILE A 98 -12.35 27.72 13.48
N ARG A 99 -11.04 27.98 13.61
CA ARG A 99 -10.49 28.79 14.71
C ARG A 99 -10.33 30.28 14.37
N GLN A 100 -10.65 30.67 13.14
CA GLN A 100 -10.76 32.08 12.73
C GLN A 100 -12.22 32.52 12.83
#